data_AF-A0A1Z8Z4J1-F1
#
_entry.id   AF-A0A1Z8Z4J1-F1
#
_cell.length_a   1.000
_cell.length_b   1.000
_cell.length_c   1.000
_cell.angle_alpha   90.00
_cell.angle_beta   90.00
_cell.angle_gamma   90.00
#
_symmetry.space_group_name_H-M   'P 1'
#
loop_
_entity.id
_entity.type
_entity.pdbx_description
1 polymer ?
#
loop_
_entity_poly.entity_id
_entity_poly.type
_entity_poly.pdbx_seq_one_letter_code
_entity_poly.pdbx_strand_id
1 'polypeptide(L)'
;MIKLFLISILQMMDPKFRKVFLHSVILSIIIFACFSGVVWFLLLESSFFNFWLLEMTVDVLGAVSVMVVTWLLFPAVASFFVTLFLDDIVEAVESRYYPEDLPPSAVSFSRLSITTLRFTGITLVLNILAIPIYFFTIWFPLIAVVVYYCLNGYLLSREYYELVALRHLQSSDINKIRKANSRKLFLTGLGITFLFTIPIVNLLAPVIAVTVMTHIFKSFNAVEPV
;
A
#
# COMPACT_ATOMS: atom_id res chain seq x y z
N MET A 1 -6.80 -11.10 17.16
CA MET A 1 -6.19 -10.11 16.24
C MET A 1 -4.71 -10.36 16.04
N ILE A 2 -3.88 -10.39 17.10
CA ILE A 2 -2.42 -10.65 17.02
C ILE A 2 -2.08 -11.97 16.30
N LYS A 3 -2.86 -13.04 16.56
CA LYS A 3 -2.68 -14.35 15.88
C LYS A 3 -2.84 -14.27 14.36
N LEU A 4 -3.69 -13.38 13.83
CA LEU A 4 -3.88 -13.20 12.39
C LEU A 4 -2.68 -12.48 11.78
N PHE A 5 -2.14 -11.45 12.42
CA PHE A 5 -0.91 -10.78 12.00
C PHE A 5 0.29 -11.75 11.97
N LEU A 6 0.42 -12.61 12.98
CA LEU A 6 1.47 -13.64 13.03
C LEU A 6 1.34 -14.68 11.92
N ILE A 7 0.11 -15.13 11.64
CA ILE A 7 -0.16 -16.04 10.52
C ILE A 7 0.18 -15.36 9.18
N SER A 8 -0.14 -14.07 9.01
CA SER A 8 0.22 -13.31 7.80
C SER A 8 1.73 -13.17 7.61
N ILE A 9 2.50 -12.96 8.69
CA ILE A 9 3.98 -12.93 8.61
C ILE A 9 4.54 -14.30 8.21
N LEU A 10 3.97 -15.41 8.71
CA LEU A 10 4.37 -16.76 8.32
C LEU A 10 3.96 -17.10 6.88
N GLN A 11 2.83 -16.57 6.40
CA GLN A 11 2.35 -16.73 5.02
C GLN A 11 3.27 -16.06 3.99
N MET A 12 4.07 -15.07 4.39
CA MET A 12 5.09 -14.45 3.52
C MET A 12 6.15 -15.42 2.99
N MET A 13 6.29 -16.60 3.61
CA MET A 13 7.23 -17.63 3.17
C MET A 13 6.70 -18.49 2.01
N ASP A 14 5.44 -18.31 1.60
CA ASP A 14 4.85 -19.04 0.49
C ASP A 14 5.52 -18.63 -0.85
N PRO A 15 5.86 -19.59 -1.73
CA PRO A 15 6.51 -19.32 -3.02
C PRO A 15 5.76 -18.31 -3.90
N LYS A 16 4.42 -18.26 -3.85
CA LYS A 16 3.66 -17.27 -4.63
C LYS A 16 3.88 -15.83 -4.12
N PHE A 17 3.90 -15.64 -2.80
CA PHE A 17 4.19 -14.35 -2.16
C PHE A 17 5.60 -13.87 -2.47
N ARG A 18 6.58 -14.79 -2.40
CA ARG A 18 7.96 -14.50 -2.76
C ARG A 18 8.09 -14.09 -4.23
N LYS A 19 7.34 -14.72 -5.13
CA LYS A 19 7.34 -14.36 -6.55
C LYS A 19 6.84 -12.93 -6.76
N VAL A 20 5.69 -12.56 -6.19
CA VAL A 20 5.14 -11.20 -6.27
C VAL A 20 6.11 -10.16 -5.70
N PHE A 21 6.66 -10.43 -4.52
CA PHE A 21 7.64 -9.57 -3.88
C PHE A 21 8.90 -9.40 -4.74
N LEU A 22 9.43 -10.50 -5.28
CA LEU A 22 10.62 -10.47 -6.13
C LEU A 22 10.36 -9.69 -7.43
N HIS A 23 9.20 -9.86 -8.07
CA HIS A 23 8.85 -9.06 -9.26
C HIS A 23 8.79 -7.56 -8.93
N SER A 24 8.19 -7.20 -7.79
CA SER A 24 8.09 -5.81 -7.35
C SER A 24 9.46 -5.19 -7.07
N VAL A 25 10.35 -5.95 -6.43
CA VAL A 25 11.74 -5.54 -6.17
C VAL A 25 12.53 -5.40 -7.47
N ILE A 26 12.47 -6.39 -8.36
CA ILE A 26 13.18 -6.35 -9.65
C ILE A 26 12.71 -5.16 -10.48
N LEU A 27 11.40 -4.93 -10.57
CA LEU A 27 10.83 -3.83 -11.33
C LEU A 27 11.25 -2.47 -10.76
N SER A 28 11.31 -2.36 -9.42
CA SER A 28 11.85 -1.17 -8.75
C SER A 28 13.32 -0.94 -9.08
N ILE A 29 14.15 -2.00 -9.03
CA ILE A 29 15.58 -1.93 -9.39
C ILE A 29 15.74 -1.48 -10.85
N ILE A 30 14.94 -2.01 -11.78
CA ILE A 30 14.98 -1.61 -13.19
C ILE A 30 14.68 -0.12 -13.36
N ILE A 31 13.66 0.39 -12.65
CA ILE A 31 13.28 1.81 -12.73
C ILE A 31 14.39 2.71 -12.17
N PHE A 32 14.97 2.37 -11.02
CA PHE A 32 16.06 3.15 -10.45
C PHE A 32 17.35 3.03 -11.27
N ALA A 33 17.63 1.89 -11.89
CA ALA A 33 18.74 1.73 -12.81
C ALA A 33 18.56 2.60 -14.06
N CYS A 34 17.34 2.64 -14.62
CA CYS A 34 17.01 3.52 -15.73
C CYS A 34 17.14 5.00 -15.33
N PHE A 35 16.57 5.40 -14.20
CA PHE A 35 16.69 6.76 -13.66
C PHE A 35 18.15 7.16 -13.45
N SER A 36 18.95 6.30 -12.82
CA SER A 36 20.38 6.54 -12.60
C SER A 36 21.14 6.65 -13.92
N GLY A 37 20.82 5.81 -14.90
CA GLY A 37 21.41 5.86 -16.24
C GLY A 37 21.08 7.15 -16.98
N VAL A 38 19.83 7.64 -16.87
CA VAL A 38 19.43 8.94 -17.44
C VAL A 38 20.18 10.09 -16.78
N VAL A 39 20.25 10.12 -15.44
CA VAL A 39 20.98 11.18 -14.74
C VAL A 39 22.48 11.15 -15.09
N TRP A 40 23.08 9.96 -15.12
CA TRP A 40 24.47 9.79 -15.54
C TRP A 40 24.72 10.30 -16.95
N PHE A 41 23.85 9.93 -17.90
CA PHE A 41 23.94 10.42 -19.28
C PHE A 41 23.83 11.95 -19.36
N LEU A 42 22.91 12.55 -18.61
CA LEU A 42 22.72 14.01 -18.58
C LEU A 42 23.94 14.74 -17.98
N LEU A 43 24.57 14.16 -16.96
CA LEU A 43 25.80 14.72 -16.37
C LEU A 43 26.99 14.64 -17.34
N LEU A 44 27.10 13.58 -18.14
CA LEU A 44 28.17 13.44 -19.13
C LEU A 44 28.04 14.41 -20.32
N GLU A 45 26.82 14.67 -20.79
CA GLU A 45 26.56 15.54 -21.94
C GLU A 45 26.51 17.03 -21.58
N SER A 46 26.28 17.35 -20.30
CA SER A 46 26.18 18.73 -19.83
C SER A 46 27.53 19.18 -19.26
N SER A 47 28.03 20.33 -19.69
CA SER A 47 29.05 21.07 -18.93
C SER A 47 28.37 22.23 -18.22
N PHE A 48 28.19 22.12 -16.92
CA PHE A 48 27.52 23.18 -16.14
C PHE A 48 28.46 24.34 -15.87
N PHE A 49 29.76 24.06 -15.74
CA PHE A 49 30.79 25.02 -15.42
C PHE A 49 32.06 24.80 -16.25
N ASN A 50 32.68 25.89 -16.68
CA ASN A 50 33.97 25.86 -17.38
C ASN A 50 35.16 25.55 -16.45
N PHE A 51 34.94 25.54 -15.12
CA PHE A 51 35.99 25.31 -14.13
C PHE A 51 35.93 23.86 -13.63
N TRP A 52 36.96 23.08 -13.91
CA TRP A 52 37.00 21.63 -13.69
C TRP A 52 36.64 21.20 -12.25
N LEU A 53 37.03 21.98 -11.25
CA LEU A 53 36.75 21.67 -9.84
C LEU A 53 35.27 21.83 -9.49
N LEU A 54 34.60 22.83 -10.08
CA LEU A 54 33.17 23.04 -9.90
C LEU A 54 32.39 21.95 -10.62
N GLU A 55 32.81 21.58 -11.83
CA GLU A 55 32.20 20.49 -12.61
C GLU A 55 32.30 19.16 -11.87
N MET A 56 33.50 18.80 -11.41
CA MET A 56 33.71 17.60 -10.58
C MET A 56 32.84 17.59 -9.33
N THR A 57 32.64 18.76 -8.71
CA THR A 57 31.78 18.86 -7.51
C THR A 57 30.32 18.60 -7.86
N VAL A 58 29.82 19.13 -8.98
CA VAL A 58 28.45 18.88 -9.45
C VAL A 58 28.25 17.40 -9.80
N ASP A 59 29.19 16.78 -10.49
CA ASP A 59 29.12 15.36 -10.84
C ASP A 59 29.05 14.46 -9.61
N VAL A 60 29.91 14.72 -8.63
CA VAL A 60 29.94 13.98 -7.36
C VAL A 60 28.65 14.21 -6.58
N LEU A 61 28.18 15.46 -6.46
CA LEU A 61 26.93 15.76 -5.77
C LEU A 61 25.72 15.17 -6.50
N GLY A 62 25.73 15.14 -7.82
CA GLY A 62 24.71 14.50 -8.66
C GLY A 62 24.64 13.00 -8.40
N ALA A 63 25.79 12.32 -8.42
CA ALA A 63 25.87 10.89 -8.13
C ALA A 63 25.41 10.56 -6.70
N VAL A 64 25.87 11.32 -5.70
CA VAL A 64 25.45 11.15 -4.30
C VAL A 64 23.94 11.40 -4.15
N SER A 65 23.41 12.44 -4.82
CA SER A 65 21.99 12.75 -4.80
C SER A 65 21.14 11.62 -5.37
N VAL A 66 21.56 11.01 -6.48
CA VAL A 66 20.89 9.83 -7.05
C VAL A 66 20.88 8.67 -6.07
N MET A 67 21.99 8.40 -5.37
CA MET A 67 22.04 7.33 -4.36
C MET A 67 21.09 7.61 -3.19
N VAL A 68 21.07 8.84 -2.67
CA VAL A 68 20.20 9.23 -1.54
C VAL A 68 18.73 9.18 -1.94
N VAL A 69 18.38 9.72 -3.12
CA VAL A 69 17.01 9.69 -3.64
C VAL A 69 16.57 8.25 -3.89
N THR A 70 17.43 7.41 -4.46
CA THR A 70 17.14 5.99 -4.67
C THR A 70 16.89 5.29 -3.35
N TRP A 71 17.76 5.44 -2.35
CA TRP A 71 17.57 4.86 -1.02
C TRP A 71 16.22 5.27 -0.44
N LEU A 72 15.91 6.57 -0.44
CA LEU A 72 14.73 7.12 0.19
C LEU A 72 13.43 6.67 -0.50
N LEU A 73 13.42 6.68 -1.83
CA LEU A 73 12.23 6.38 -2.62
C LEU A 73 12.04 4.88 -2.89
N PHE A 74 13.09 4.06 -2.73
CA PHE A 74 13.02 2.63 -3.02
C PHE A 74 11.88 1.91 -2.29
N PRO A 75 11.69 2.06 -0.96
CA PRO A 75 10.58 1.40 -0.27
C PRO A 75 9.21 1.82 -0.79
N ALA A 76 9.04 3.10 -1.14
CA ALA A 76 7.77 3.62 -1.66
C ALA A 76 7.45 3.05 -3.05
N VAL A 77 8.43 3.06 -3.96
CA VAL A 77 8.28 2.52 -5.32
C VAL A 77 8.05 1.01 -5.29
N ALA A 78 8.78 0.28 -4.44
CA ALA A 78 8.59 -1.16 -4.31
C ALA A 78 7.22 -1.51 -3.71
N SER A 79 6.76 -0.75 -2.70
CA SER A 79 5.41 -0.91 -2.13
C SER A 79 4.31 -0.60 -3.16
N PHE A 80 4.54 0.38 -4.03
CA PHE A 80 3.63 0.67 -5.14
C PHE A 80 3.50 -0.53 -6.08
N PHE A 81 4.61 -1.15 -6.48
CA PHE A 81 4.55 -2.34 -7.32
C PHE A 81 3.88 -3.52 -6.63
N VAL A 82 4.16 -3.75 -5.35
CA VAL A 82 3.47 -4.77 -4.55
C VAL A 82 1.95 -4.55 -4.57
N THR A 83 1.52 -3.29 -4.51
CA THR A 83 0.10 -2.92 -4.52
C THR A 83 -0.61 -3.35 -5.82
N LEU A 84 0.11 -3.39 -6.96
CA LEU A 84 -0.44 -3.85 -8.23
C LEU A 84 -0.76 -5.35 -8.25
N PHE A 85 -0.08 -6.14 -7.42
CA PHE A 85 -0.23 -7.59 -7.34
C PHE A 85 -1.06 -8.04 -6.13
N LEU A 86 -1.79 -7.13 -5.48
CA LEU A 86 -2.60 -7.49 -4.31
C LEU A 86 -3.73 -8.46 -4.67
N ASP A 87 -4.28 -8.37 -5.88
CA ASP A 87 -5.35 -9.27 -6.31
C ASP A 87 -4.87 -10.73 -6.39
N ASP A 88 -3.68 -10.95 -6.95
CA ASP A 88 -3.02 -12.27 -7.00
C ASP A 88 -2.77 -12.83 -5.59
N ILE A 89 -2.43 -11.95 -4.64
CA ILE A 89 -2.22 -12.32 -3.24
C ILE A 89 -3.55 -12.75 -2.60
N VAL A 90 -4.63 -12.01 -2.83
CA VAL A 90 -5.96 -12.38 -2.32
C VAL A 90 -6.38 -13.74 -2.88
N GLU A 91 -6.23 -13.94 -4.19
CA GLU A 91 -6.52 -15.23 -4.83
C GLU A 91 -5.69 -16.38 -4.23
N ALA A 92 -4.40 -16.16 -3.99
CA ALA A 92 -3.53 -17.15 -3.37
C ALA A 92 -3.97 -17.51 -1.95
N VAL A 93 -4.38 -16.52 -1.14
CA VAL A 93 -4.90 -16.74 0.22
C VAL A 93 -6.23 -17.50 0.17
N GLU A 94 -7.16 -17.08 -0.69
CA GLU A 94 -8.47 -17.73 -0.85
C GLU A 94 -8.33 -19.18 -1.30
N SER A 95 -7.52 -19.44 -2.33
CA SER A 95 -7.28 -20.80 -2.84
C SER A 95 -6.69 -21.74 -1.78
N ARG A 96 -5.88 -21.21 -0.86
CA ARG A 96 -5.18 -22.00 0.15
C ARG A 96 -6.01 -22.24 1.41
N TYR A 97 -6.77 -21.25 1.86
CA TYR A 97 -7.46 -21.28 3.16
C TYR A 97 -8.98 -21.37 3.05
N TYR A 98 -9.55 -20.99 1.91
CA TYR A 98 -11.00 -20.97 1.66
C TYR A 98 -11.33 -21.54 0.27
N PRO A 99 -10.88 -22.78 -0.05
CA PRO A 99 -11.08 -23.35 -1.38
C PRO A 99 -12.55 -23.57 -1.75
N GLU A 100 -13.44 -23.68 -0.75
CA GLU A 100 -14.88 -23.88 -0.95
C GLU A 100 -15.65 -22.59 -1.26
N ASP A 101 -15.03 -21.42 -1.08
CA ASP A 101 -15.65 -20.10 -1.22
C ASP A 101 -14.82 -19.22 -2.17
N LEU A 102 -14.55 -19.77 -3.36
CA LEU A 102 -13.85 -19.10 -4.45
C LEU A 102 -14.83 -18.23 -5.25
N PRO A 103 -14.42 -17.02 -5.68
CA PRO A 103 -15.30 -16.12 -6.39
C PRO A 103 -15.73 -16.70 -7.77
N PRO A 104 -16.99 -16.47 -8.22
CA PRO A 104 -17.51 -17.08 -9.46
C PRO A 104 -16.84 -16.60 -10.76
N SER A 105 -16.15 -15.46 -10.76
CA SER A 105 -15.44 -14.91 -11.93
C SER A 105 -14.35 -13.93 -11.51
N ALA A 106 -13.23 -13.90 -12.23
CA ALA A 106 -12.21 -12.85 -12.09
C ALA A 106 -12.86 -11.46 -12.22
N VAL A 107 -12.61 -10.58 -11.25
CA VAL A 107 -13.20 -9.24 -11.21
C VAL A 107 -12.80 -8.48 -12.47
N SER A 108 -13.77 -7.95 -13.22
CA SER A 108 -13.44 -7.17 -14.41
C SER A 108 -12.66 -5.91 -13.99
N PHE A 109 -11.51 -5.67 -14.64
CA PHE A 109 -10.66 -4.50 -14.44
C PHE A 109 -11.47 -3.18 -14.47
N SER A 110 -12.55 -3.13 -15.26
CA SER A 110 -13.49 -2.01 -15.34
C SER A 110 -14.27 -1.71 -14.05
N ARG A 111 -14.66 -2.72 -13.26
CA ARG A 111 -15.35 -2.51 -11.96
C ARG A 111 -14.39 -2.04 -10.88
N LEU A 112 -13.15 -2.51 -10.93
CA LEU A 112 -12.08 -2.05 -10.05
C LEU A 112 -11.82 -0.56 -10.29
N SER A 113 -11.67 -0.11 -11.54
CA SER A 113 -11.37 1.29 -11.87
C SER A 113 -12.40 2.31 -11.35
N ILE A 114 -13.70 2.03 -11.49
CA ILE A 114 -14.76 2.96 -11.05
C ILE A 114 -14.80 3.06 -9.52
N THR A 115 -14.63 1.93 -8.82
CA THR A 115 -14.65 1.90 -7.36
C THR A 115 -13.40 2.57 -6.78
N THR A 116 -12.23 2.29 -7.36
CA THR A 116 -10.97 2.95 -7.04
C THR A 116 -11.07 4.46 -7.26
N LEU A 117 -11.65 4.94 -8.35
CA LEU A 117 -11.78 6.37 -8.61
C LEU A 117 -12.65 7.09 -7.56
N ARG A 118 -13.77 6.47 -7.15
CA ARG A 118 -14.62 7.02 -6.09
C ARG A 118 -13.90 7.03 -4.74
N PHE A 119 -13.12 5.99 -4.43
CA PHE A 119 -12.32 5.95 -3.22
C PHE A 119 -11.22 7.02 -3.24
N THR A 120 -10.48 7.14 -4.34
CA THR A 120 -9.47 8.19 -4.55
C THR A 120 -10.06 9.58 -4.31
N GLY A 121 -11.28 9.85 -4.80
CA GLY A 121 -11.98 11.10 -4.54
C GLY A 121 -12.26 11.34 -3.05
N ILE A 122 -12.70 10.32 -2.31
CA ILE A 122 -12.96 10.43 -0.86
C ILE A 122 -11.66 10.61 -0.08
N THR A 123 -10.61 9.87 -0.44
CA THR A 123 -9.27 10.00 0.14
C THR A 123 -8.71 11.40 -0.08
N LEU A 124 -8.87 11.96 -1.28
CA LEU A 124 -8.48 13.34 -1.59
C LEU A 124 -9.23 14.35 -0.70
N VAL A 125 -10.56 14.26 -0.65
CA VAL A 125 -11.38 15.18 0.15
C VAL A 125 -10.99 15.11 1.63
N LEU A 126 -10.84 13.91 2.18
CA LEU A 126 -10.48 13.73 3.58
C LEU A 126 -9.06 14.24 3.89
N ASN A 127 -8.10 14.06 2.98
CA ASN A 127 -6.77 14.62 3.14
C ASN A 127 -6.77 16.15 3.06
N ILE A 128 -7.53 16.74 2.13
CA ILE A 128 -7.68 18.20 2.04
C ILE A 128 -8.27 18.78 3.33
N LEU A 129 -9.30 18.14 3.87
CA LEU A 129 -9.92 18.52 5.15
C LEU A 129 -8.99 18.34 6.34
N ALA A 130 -8.00 17.44 6.24
CA ALA A 130 -7.02 17.23 7.30
C ALA A 130 -5.92 18.32 7.33
N ILE A 131 -5.67 19.03 6.22
CA ILE A 131 -4.62 20.07 6.15
C ILE A 131 -4.82 21.17 7.21
N PRO A 132 -6.01 21.80 7.35
CA PRO A 132 -6.23 22.81 8.39
C PRO A 132 -6.04 22.24 9.80
N ILE A 133 -6.43 20.98 10.01
CA ILE A 133 -6.25 20.29 11.29
C ILE A 133 -4.76 20.17 11.58
N TYR A 134 -3.96 19.62 10.65
CA TYR A 134 -2.51 19.48 10.78
C TYR A 134 -1.80 20.81 11.06
N PHE A 135 -2.26 21.91 10.46
CA PHE A 135 -1.73 23.24 10.75
C PHE A 135 -1.98 23.66 12.20
N PHE A 136 -3.19 23.38 12.74
CA PHE A 136 -3.50 23.64 14.14
C PHE A 136 -2.71 22.72 15.09
N THR A 137 -2.40 21.49 14.66
CA THR A 137 -1.69 20.51 15.49
C THR A 137 -0.20 20.78 15.67
N ILE A 138 0.37 21.79 14.99
CA ILE A 138 1.74 22.28 15.24
C ILE A 138 1.93 22.64 16.73
N TRP A 139 0.88 23.16 17.38
CA TRP A 139 0.91 23.52 18.80
C TRP A 139 0.72 22.33 19.75
N PHE A 140 0.26 21.18 19.24
CA PHE A 140 -0.10 19.99 20.04
C PHE A 140 0.26 18.68 19.31
N PRO A 141 1.54 18.27 19.29
CA PRO A 141 2.01 17.15 18.45
C PRO A 141 1.30 15.82 18.73
N LEU A 142 0.83 15.57 19.95
CA LEU A 142 0.08 14.36 20.29
C LEU A 142 -1.25 14.26 19.53
N ILE A 143 -1.93 15.38 19.31
CA ILE A 143 -3.18 15.42 18.54
C ILE A 143 -2.88 15.06 17.07
N ALA A 144 -1.69 15.41 16.55
CA ALA A 144 -1.30 15.15 15.17
C ALA A 144 -1.20 13.64 14.92
N VAL A 145 -0.59 12.93 15.87
CA VAL A 145 -0.47 11.47 15.84
C VAL A 145 -1.86 10.84 15.88
N VAL A 146 -2.74 11.27 16.79
CA VAL A 146 -4.10 10.71 16.87
C VAL A 146 -4.88 10.95 15.57
N VAL A 147 -4.82 12.15 15.00
CA VAL A 147 -5.48 12.47 13.73
C VAL A 147 -4.92 11.61 12.60
N TYR A 148 -3.60 11.47 12.51
CA TYR A 148 -2.93 10.64 11.51
C TYR A 148 -3.40 9.19 11.58
N TYR A 149 -3.38 8.58 12.77
CA TYR A 149 -3.77 7.19 12.96
C TYR A 149 -5.26 6.98 12.71
N CYS A 150 -6.13 7.86 13.21
CA CYS A 150 -7.57 7.76 12.98
C CYS A 150 -7.92 7.92 11.49
N LEU A 151 -7.35 8.92 10.83
CA LEU A 151 -7.60 9.18 9.41
C LEU A 151 -7.11 8.03 8.54
N ASN A 152 -5.84 7.66 8.65
CA ASN A 152 -5.27 6.58 7.84
C ASN A 152 -5.85 5.21 8.23
N GLY A 153 -6.14 4.97 9.50
CA GLY A 153 -6.79 3.74 9.94
C GLY A 153 -8.16 3.57 9.31
N TYR A 154 -8.96 4.63 9.25
CA TYR A 154 -10.24 4.60 8.53
C TYR A 154 -10.06 4.40 7.03
N LEU A 155 -9.15 5.13 6.39
CA LEU A 155 -8.92 5.07 4.95
C LEU A 155 -8.42 3.68 4.53
N LEU A 156 -7.35 3.18 5.15
CA LEU A 156 -6.73 1.90 4.81
C LEU A 156 -7.68 0.74 5.11
N SER A 157 -8.36 0.73 6.27
CA SER A 157 -9.33 -0.34 6.53
C SER A 157 -10.42 -0.42 5.47
N ARG A 158 -10.87 0.73 4.97
CA ARG A 158 -11.87 0.78 3.93
C ARG A 158 -11.32 0.34 2.58
N GLU A 159 -10.16 0.83 2.17
CA GLU A 159 -9.52 0.52 0.90
C GLU A 159 -9.25 -0.97 0.74
N TYR A 160 -8.50 -1.55 1.67
CA TYR A 160 -8.12 -2.97 1.61
C TYR A 160 -9.34 -3.89 1.79
N TYR A 161 -10.36 -3.49 2.54
CA TYR A 161 -11.59 -4.26 2.67
C TYR A 161 -12.42 -4.23 1.38
N GLU A 162 -12.60 -3.06 0.77
CA GLU A 162 -13.33 -2.94 -0.49
C GLU A 162 -12.61 -3.73 -1.61
N LEU A 163 -11.27 -3.70 -1.67
CA LEU A 163 -10.48 -4.51 -2.61
C LEU A 163 -10.83 -5.99 -2.54
N VAL A 164 -10.86 -6.57 -1.35
CA VAL A 164 -11.22 -7.98 -1.14
C VAL A 164 -12.71 -8.22 -1.42
N ALA A 165 -13.59 -7.37 -0.87
CA ALA A 165 -15.03 -7.60 -0.91
C ALA A 165 -15.62 -7.47 -2.33
N LEU A 166 -15.03 -6.64 -3.19
CA LEU A 166 -15.42 -6.50 -4.60
C LEU A 166 -15.26 -7.79 -5.41
N ARG A 167 -14.47 -8.74 -4.92
CA ARG A 167 -14.34 -10.07 -5.55
C ARG A 167 -15.58 -10.94 -5.39
N HIS A 168 -16.39 -10.68 -4.37
CA HIS A 168 -17.51 -11.54 -3.97
C HIS A 168 -18.86 -10.84 -3.99
N LEU A 169 -18.90 -9.52 -3.75
CA LEU A 169 -20.13 -8.77 -3.51
C LEU A 169 -20.29 -7.59 -4.46
N GLN A 170 -21.55 -7.18 -4.67
CA GLN A 170 -21.86 -5.92 -5.34
C GLN A 170 -21.62 -4.72 -4.40
N SER A 171 -21.31 -3.55 -4.96
CA SER A 171 -20.93 -2.35 -4.19
C SER A 171 -21.98 -1.87 -3.17
N SER A 172 -23.26 -2.22 -3.34
CA SER A 172 -24.33 -1.93 -2.39
C SER A 172 -24.18 -2.71 -1.08
N ASP A 173 -23.85 -3.99 -1.17
CA ASP A 173 -23.82 -4.89 -0.01
C ASP A 173 -22.52 -4.75 0.76
N ILE A 174 -21.41 -4.45 0.06
CA ILE A 174 -20.14 -4.06 0.68
C ILE A 174 -20.35 -2.91 1.67
N ASN A 175 -21.11 -1.88 1.27
CA ASN A 175 -21.36 -0.73 2.15
C ASN A 175 -22.20 -1.07 3.38
N LYS A 176 -23.15 -2.02 3.27
CA LYS A 176 -23.98 -2.46 4.40
C LYS A 176 -23.13 -3.22 5.42
N ILE A 177 -22.40 -4.25 4.98
CA ILE A 177 -21.56 -5.08 5.85
C ILE A 177 -20.47 -4.24 6.53
N ARG A 178 -19.85 -3.32 5.77
CA ARG A 178 -18.85 -2.40 6.28
C ARG A 178 -19.41 -1.48 7.38
N LYS A 179 -20.62 -0.93 7.21
CA LYS A 179 -21.26 -0.07 8.23
C LYS A 179 -21.57 -0.86 9.50
N ALA A 180 -22.11 -2.06 9.36
CA ALA A 180 -22.40 -2.96 10.48
C ALA A 180 -21.14 -3.34 11.28
N ASN A 181 -20.01 -3.52 10.59
CA ASN A 181 -18.74 -3.96 11.19
C ASN A 181 -17.68 -2.86 11.32
N SER A 182 -18.09 -1.60 11.26
CA SER A 182 -17.20 -0.43 11.17
C SER A 182 -16.14 -0.38 12.29
N ARG A 183 -16.51 -0.72 13.53
CA ARG A 183 -15.57 -0.74 14.67
C ARG A 183 -14.43 -1.73 14.49
N LYS A 184 -14.74 -2.97 14.06
CA LYS A 184 -13.74 -4.01 13.87
C LYS A 184 -12.83 -3.68 12.69
N LEU A 185 -13.39 -3.16 11.60
CA LEU A 185 -12.61 -2.68 10.45
C LEU A 185 -11.67 -1.54 10.84
N PHE A 186 -12.17 -0.54 11.58
CA PHE A 186 -11.37 0.58 12.04
C PHE A 186 -10.20 0.16 12.92
N LEU A 187 -10.42 -0.72 13.91
CA LEU A 187 -9.35 -1.24 14.78
C LEU A 187 -8.29 -2.01 13.98
N THR A 188 -8.69 -2.79 12.97
CA THR A 188 -7.74 -3.43 12.06
C THR A 188 -6.96 -2.40 11.26
N GLY A 189 -7.64 -1.36 10.76
CA GLY A 189 -7.02 -0.25 10.05
C GLY A 189 -5.96 0.49 10.87
N LEU A 190 -6.19 0.69 12.16
CA LEU A 190 -5.18 1.25 13.07
C LEU A 190 -3.93 0.36 13.13
N GLY A 191 -4.13 -0.96 13.24
CA GLY A 191 -3.02 -1.92 13.20
C GLY A 191 -2.26 -1.88 11.88
N ILE A 192 -2.97 -1.80 10.75
CA ILE A 192 -2.35 -1.66 9.42
C ILE A 192 -1.56 -0.35 9.33
N THR A 193 -2.14 0.77 9.75
CA THR A 193 -1.48 2.10 9.76
C THR A 193 -0.18 2.08 10.56
N PHE A 194 -0.17 1.38 11.69
CA PHE A 194 1.02 1.18 12.49
C PHE A 194 2.12 0.45 11.72
N LEU A 195 1.79 -0.60 10.95
CA LEU A 195 2.76 -1.31 10.11
C LEU A 195 3.39 -0.41 9.04
N PHE A 196 2.60 0.48 8.43
CA PHE A 196 3.09 1.46 7.46
C PHE A 196 4.04 2.49 8.07
N THR A 197 3.96 2.73 9.38
CA THR A 197 4.85 3.68 10.07
C THR A 197 6.26 3.10 10.25
N ILE A 198 6.42 1.76 10.24
CA ILE A 198 7.71 1.09 10.42
C ILE A 198 8.38 0.95 9.04
N PRO A 199 9.52 1.62 8.76
CA PRO A 199 10.08 1.69 7.40
C PRO A 199 10.35 0.33 6.74
N ILE A 200 10.89 -0.63 7.49
CA ILE A 200 11.23 -1.97 6.97
C ILE A 200 9.95 -2.78 6.71
N VAL A 201 8.93 -2.62 7.56
CA VAL A 201 7.67 -3.36 7.45
C VAL A 201 6.73 -2.73 6.44
N ASN A 202 6.87 -1.44 6.14
CA ASN A 202 6.07 -0.71 5.16
C ASN A 202 6.04 -1.42 3.80
N LEU A 203 7.17 -1.97 3.36
CA LEU A 203 7.27 -2.74 2.12
C LEU A 203 6.34 -3.97 2.08
N LEU A 204 6.08 -4.55 3.25
CA LEU A 204 5.26 -5.75 3.44
C LEU A 204 3.85 -5.42 3.92
N ALA A 205 3.63 -4.18 4.35
CA ALA A 205 2.38 -3.74 4.95
C ALA A 205 1.18 -3.89 3.99
N PRO A 206 1.25 -3.59 2.68
CA PRO A 206 0.15 -3.83 1.75
C PRO A 206 -0.26 -5.31 1.69
N VAL A 207 0.72 -6.21 1.67
CA VAL A 207 0.51 -7.68 1.63
C VAL A 207 -0.18 -8.16 2.89
N ILE A 208 0.33 -7.73 4.04
CA ILE A 208 -0.23 -8.07 5.36
C ILE A 208 -1.65 -7.52 5.47
N ALA A 209 -1.87 -6.27 5.04
CA ALA A 209 -3.17 -5.61 5.07
C ALA A 209 -4.20 -6.40 4.26
N VAL A 210 -3.90 -6.75 3.02
CA VAL A 210 -4.85 -7.49 2.17
C VAL A 210 -5.14 -8.87 2.75
N THR A 211 -4.13 -9.56 3.25
CA THR A 211 -4.28 -10.92 3.80
C THR A 211 -5.12 -10.94 5.08
N VAL A 212 -4.84 -10.02 6.01
CA VAL A 212 -5.65 -9.83 7.22
C VAL A 212 -7.08 -9.49 6.84
N MET A 213 -7.27 -8.65 5.82
CA MET A 213 -8.59 -8.21 5.42
C MET A 213 -9.38 -9.28 4.66
N THR A 214 -8.71 -10.19 3.94
CA THR A 214 -9.31 -11.43 3.40
C THR A 214 -9.88 -12.29 4.53
N HIS A 215 -9.10 -12.56 5.57
CA HIS A 215 -9.58 -13.32 6.72
C HIS A 215 -10.73 -12.61 7.45
N ILE A 216 -10.69 -11.28 7.59
CA ILE A 216 -11.78 -10.52 8.20
C ILE A 216 -13.05 -10.58 7.35
N PHE A 217 -12.93 -10.40 6.04
CA PHE A 217 -14.06 -10.51 5.11
C PHE A 217 -14.74 -11.87 5.22
N LYS A 218 -13.96 -12.96 5.13
CA LYS A 218 -14.48 -14.32 5.31
C LYS A 218 -15.09 -14.53 6.71
N SER A 219 -14.54 -13.89 7.76
CA SER A 219 -15.12 -13.97 9.11
C SER A 219 -16.48 -13.27 9.25
N PHE A 220 -16.81 -12.33 8.37
CA PHE A 220 -18.12 -11.69 8.36
C PHE A 220 -19.14 -12.50 7.58
N ASN A 221 -18.72 -13.12 6.48
CA ASN A 221 -19.62 -13.90 5.63
C ASN A 221 -19.84 -15.33 6.13
N ALA A 222 -18.91 -15.90 6.90
CA ALA A 222 -19.11 -17.19 7.58
C ALA A 222 -20.24 -17.15 8.63
N VAL A 223 -20.78 -15.96 8.95
CA VAL A 223 -21.83 -15.75 9.95
C VAL A 223 -23.22 -15.54 9.32
N GLU A 224 -23.37 -15.58 7.98
CA GLU A 224 -24.70 -15.65 7.35
C GLU A 224 -24.95 -16.99 6.66
N PRO A 225 -25.40 -18.01 7.41
CA PRO A 225 -26.33 -19.00 6.91
C PRO A 225 -27.75 -18.53 7.27
N VAL A 226 -28.45 -17.88 6.33
CA VAL A 226 -29.93 -17.84 6.33
C VAL A 226 -30.44 -17.96 4.91
#